data_AF-A0AA42IF23-F1
#
_entry.id   AF-A0AA42IF23-F1
#
_cell.length_a   1.000
_cell.length_b   1.000
_cell.length_c   1.000
_cell.angle_alpha   90.00
_cell.angle_beta   90.00
_cell.angle_gamma   90.00
#
_symmetry.space_group_name_H-M   'P 1'
#
loop_
_entity.id
_entity.type
_entity.pdbx_description
1 polymer ?
#
loop_
_entity_poly.entity_id
_entity_poly.type
_entity_poly.pdbx_seq_one_letter_code
_entity_poly.pdbx_strand_id
1 'polypeptide(L)'
;MAENYGTDTFKGSFDAFKIFPIGYLDNDVFKSKSNVAAGQKYIFPLYANLIFKAKNSSDSVALGIAIDESGDIRTDMQSASNKTTACTPLLTTGATLTTDNNQVQYRIGTLGATDTSNKAVTFRILLANPIFDKIDGAVIGANTNIVSDVNSEGKQTSTVIGGARVNLGNLLSANVNESAYISLSDFSGAGVKWTNIYKAYLSNYYEKNSIANQAAADFREGEVSIEIADCYKVLAK
;
A
#
# COMPACT_ATOMS: atom_id res chain seq x y z
N MET A 1 25.62 -2.32 8.20
CA MET A 1 26.81 -2.66 7.39
C MET A 1 27.68 -1.41 7.31
N ALA A 2 28.99 -1.56 7.41
CA ALA A 2 29.91 -0.44 7.22
C ALA A 2 30.57 -0.61 5.86
N GLU A 3 30.32 0.31 4.94
CA GLU A 3 30.98 0.33 3.63
C GLU A 3 31.93 1.53 3.60
N ASN A 4 33.18 1.26 3.26
CA ASN A 4 34.21 2.30 3.20
C ASN A 4 34.36 2.75 1.75
N TYR A 5 34.13 4.04 1.49
CA TYR A 5 34.43 4.68 0.22
C TYR A 5 35.50 5.75 0.48
N GLY A 6 36.76 5.44 0.17
CA GLY A 6 37.88 6.32 0.51
C GLY A 6 38.10 6.44 2.02
N THR A 7 38.16 7.67 2.54
CA THR A 7 38.28 7.95 3.99
C THR A 7 36.93 7.94 4.72
N ASP A 8 35.82 7.85 3.99
CA ASP A 8 34.48 7.93 4.55
C ASP A 8 33.97 6.53 4.91
N THR A 9 33.65 6.34 6.19
CA THR A 9 32.98 5.14 6.70
C THR A 9 31.47 5.38 6.69
N PHE A 10 30.77 4.82 5.71
CA PHE A 10 29.31 4.86 5.66
C PHE A 10 28.75 3.80 6.61
N LYS A 11 28.19 4.26 7.74
CA LYS A 11 27.43 3.40 8.65
C LYS A 11 25.96 3.42 8.23
N GLY A 12 25.56 2.46 7.40
CA GLY A 12 24.16 2.26 7.00
C GLY A 12 23.54 1.04 7.68
N SER A 13 22.24 1.06 7.90
CA SER A 13 21.45 -0.16 8.13
C SER A 13 20.96 -0.68 6.78
N PHE A 14 20.90 -1.99 6.65
CA PHE A 14 20.18 -2.66 5.57
C PHE A 14 19.11 -3.51 6.21
N ASP A 15 17.86 -3.16 5.95
CA ASP A 15 16.73 -3.92 6.44
C ASP A 15 16.23 -4.82 5.31
N ALA A 16 16.58 -6.11 5.40
CA ALA A 16 15.96 -7.15 4.58
C ALA A 16 14.73 -7.71 5.30
N PHE A 17 13.55 -7.39 4.80
CA PHE A 17 12.32 -8.02 5.27
C PHE A 17 12.08 -9.31 4.49
N LYS A 18 12.49 -10.46 5.06
CA LYS A 18 12.03 -11.77 4.59
C LYS A 18 10.65 -12.04 5.17
N ILE A 19 9.63 -11.77 4.37
CA ILE A 19 8.26 -12.10 4.71
C ILE A 19 7.99 -13.47 4.09
N PHE A 20 7.67 -14.47 4.92
CA PHE A 20 7.28 -15.79 4.44
C PHE A 20 6.13 -15.68 3.43
N PRO A 21 6.01 -16.55 2.40
CA PRO A 21 4.85 -16.56 1.54
C PRO A 21 3.61 -16.82 2.42
N ILE A 22 2.83 -15.77 2.68
CA ILE A 22 1.65 -15.90 3.52
C ILE A 22 0.45 -16.14 2.61
N GLY A 23 0.01 -17.39 2.59
CA GLY A 23 -1.39 -17.77 2.51
C GLY A 23 -1.99 -17.86 1.11
N TYR A 24 -2.45 -19.08 0.79
CA TYR A 24 -3.51 -19.37 -0.16
C TYR A 24 -4.55 -18.26 -0.22
N LEU A 25 -4.78 -17.71 -1.41
CA LEU A 25 -5.90 -16.81 -1.68
C LEU A 25 -7.16 -17.66 -1.85
N ASP A 26 -7.84 -17.91 -0.73
CA ASP A 26 -9.05 -18.73 -0.69
C ASP A 26 -10.15 -18.14 -1.58
N ASN A 27 -10.75 -18.99 -2.42
CA ASN A 27 -11.78 -18.60 -3.39
C ASN A 27 -13.13 -18.22 -2.75
N ASP A 28 -13.32 -18.42 -1.45
CA ASP A 28 -14.45 -17.86 -0.71
C ASP A 28 -14.35 -16.34 -0.56
N VAL A 29 -13.14 -15.78 -0.65
CA VAL A 29 -12.88 -14.34 -0.48
C VAL A 29 -12.22 -13.75 -1.72
N PHE A 30 -11.15 -14.35 -2.22
CA PHE A 30 -10.47 -13.92 -3.43
C PHE A 30 -11.18 -14.51 -4.66
N LYS A 31 -12.20 -13.82 -5.16
CA LYS A 31 -12.96 -14.24 -6.35
C LYS A 31 -12.53 -13.45 -7.57
N SER A 32 -11.86 -14.10 -8.51
CA SER A 32 -11.47 -13.56 -9.80
C SER A 32 -12.13 -14.33 -10.94
N LYS A 33 -12.10 -13.78 -12.16
CA LYS A 33 -12.66 -14.47 -13.33
C LYS A 33 -12.04 -15.85 -13.54
N SER A 34 -10.77 -16.06 -13.22
CA SER A 34 -10.09 -17.34 -13.43
C SER A 34 -10.51 -18.43 -12.44
N ASN A 35 -10.95 -18.08 -11.22
CA ASN A 35 -11.17 -19.06 -10.14
C ASN A 35 -12.63 -19.29 -9.72
N VAL A 36 -13.59 -18.58 -10.32
CA VAL A 36 -15.02 -18.85 -10.14
C VAL A 36 -15.58 -19.71 -11.28
N ALA A 37 -16.68 -20.42 -11.05
CA ALA A 37 -17.38 -21.17 -12.09
C ALA A 37 -18.16 -20.24 -13.05
N ALA A 38 -18.51 -20.74 -14.24
CA ALA A 38 -19.38 -19.98 -15.16
C ALA A 38 -20.73 -19.66 -14.49
N GLY A 39 -21.24 -18.44 -14.66
CA GLY A 39 -22.46 -17.96 -14.00
C GLY A 39 -22.27 -17.52 -12.55
N GLN A 40 -21.06 -17.61 -11.99
CA GLN A 40 -20.76 -17.05 -10.67
C GLN A 40 -20.22 -15.61 -10.78
N LYS A 41 -20.44 -14.85 -9.71
CA LYS A 41 -19.91 -13.50 -9.54
C LYS A 41 -18.47 -13.50 -9.04
N TYR A 42 -17.71 -12.48 -9.42
CA TYR A 42 -16.34 -12.25 -8.95
C TYR A 42 -16.10 -10.76 -8.66
N ILE A 43 -15.07 -10.47 -7.86
CA ILE A 43 -14.76 -9.13 -7.35
C ILE A 43 -13.34 -8.62 -7.67
N PHE A 44 -12.53 -9.41 -8.37
CA PHE A 44 -11.21 -9.00 -8.86
C PHE A 44 -11.16 -9.07 -10.40
N PRO A 45 -10.62 -8.04 -11.09
CA PRO A 45 -9.84 -6.93 -10.54
C PRO A 45 -10.68 -5.88 -9.81
N LEU A 46 -10.19 -5.40 -8.67
CA LEU A 46 -10.85 -4.39 -7.82
C LEU A 46 -10.18 -3.03 -8.01
N TYR A 47 -10.95 -1.97 -8.23
CA TYR A 47 -10.44 -0.60 -8.35
C TYR A 47 -10.87 0.25 -7.15
N ALA A 48 -9.95 1.02 -6.58
CA ALA A 48 -10.17 1.79 -5.36
C ALA A 48 -9.19 2.95 -5.24
N ASN A 49 -9.48 3.90 -4.35
CA ASN A 49 -8.54 4.91 -3.89
C ASN A 49 -8.05 4.57 -2.48
N LEU A 50 -6.74 4.59 -2.27
CA LEU A 50 -6.14 4.68 -0.94
C LEU A 50 -6.03 6.15 -0.56
N ILE A 51 -6.55 6.51 0.63
CA ILE A 51 -6.54 7.88 1.13
C ILE A 51 -5.60 7.96 2.32
N PHE A 52 -4.44 8.56 2.11
CA PHE A 52 -3.43 8.78 3.12
C PHE A 52 -3.71 10.08 3.86
N LYS A 53 -3.94 10.01 5.17
CA LYS A 53 -4.06 11.18 6.05
C LYS A 53 -2.83 11.26 6.93
N ALA A 54 -2.15 12.40 6.93
CA ALA A 54 -1.01 12.61 7.82
C ALA A 54 -1.48 12.76 9.28
N LYS A 55 -0.71 12.26 10.25
CA LYS A 55 -1.08 12.28 11.66
C LYS A 55 -1.22 13.71 12.24
N ASN A 56 -0.33 14.61 11.84
CA ASN A 56 -0.22 15.96 12.40
C ASN A 56 -0.67 17.05 11.42
N SER A 57 -1.44 16.69 10.39
CA SER A 57 -1.92 17.63 9.37
C SER A 57 -3.31 17.24 8.87
N SER A 58 -4.09 18.23 8.45
CA SER A 58 -5.36 18.01 7.73
C SER A 58 -5.16 17.57 6.29
N ASP A 59 -3.93 17.62 5.77
CA ASP A 59 -3.61 17.23 4.41
C ASP A 59 -3.88 15.74 4.18
N SER A 60 -4.42 15.44 3.00
CA SER A 60 -4.59 14.07 2.52
C SER A 60 -4.11 13.91 1.09
N VAL A 61 -3.70 12.68 0.75
CA VAL A 61 -3.27 12.29 -0.59
C VAL A 61 -4.06 11.05 -1.00
N ALA A 62 -4.71 11.11 -2.15
CA ALA A 62 -5.39 9.98 -2.75
C ALA A 62 -4.48 9.30 -3.79
N LEU A 63 -4.43 7.97 -3.75
CA LEU A 63 -3.74 7.14 -4.72
C LEU A 63 -4.70 6.06 -5.24
N GLY A 64 -5.02 6.14 -6.52
CA GLY A 64 -5.76 5.14 -7.26
C GLY A 64 -4.96 3.85 -7.37
N ILE A 65 -5.63 2.73 -7.07
CA ILE A 65 -5.07 1.40 -7.13
C ILE A 65 -6.01 0.44 -7.86
N ALA A 66 -5.40 -0.56 -8.48
CA ALA A 66 -6.06 -1.76 -8.95
C ALA A 66 -5.44 -2.97 -8.23
N ILE A 67 -6.28 -3.82 -7.66
CA ILE A 67 -5.89 -5.14 -7.18
C ILE A 67 -6.29 -6.14 -8.26
N ASP A 68 -5.32 -6.78 -8.88
CA ASP A 68 -5.56 -7.60 -10.06
C ASP A 68 -6.03 -9.03 -9.72
N GLU A 69 -6.32 -9.82 -10.76
CA GLU A 69 -6.74 -11.22 -10.63
C GLU A 69 -5.66 -12.17 -10.09
N SER A 70 -4.41 -11.70 -9.96
CA SER A 70 -3.28 -12.43 -9.37
C SER A 70 -2.99 -12.00 -7.92
N GLY A 71 -3.71 -11.00 -7.40
CA GLY A 71 -3.48 -10.43 -6.08
C GLY A 71 -2.36 -9.38 -6.05
N ASP A 72 -1.84 -8.96 -7.19
CA ASP A 72 -0.92 -7.83 -7.27
C ASP A 72 -1.66 -6.52 -7.08
N ILE A 73 -1.04 -5.60 -6.33
CA ILE A 73 -1.55 -4.24 -6.14
C ILE A 73 -0.72 -3.30 -7.01
N ARG A 74 -1.40 -2.62 -7.91
CA ARG A 74 -0.81 -1.70 -8.87
C ARG A 74 -1.48 -0.35 -8.74
N THR A 75 -0.78 0.70 -9.14
CA THR A 75 -1.41 2.01 -9.30
C THR A 75 -2.39 1.97 -10.46
N ASP A 76 -3.40 2.83 -10.40
CA ASP A 76 -4.36 3.08 -11.47
C ASP A 76 -4.56 4.60 -11.57
N MET A 77 -3.47 5.33 -11.76
CA MET A 77 -3.47 6.80 -11.78
C MET A 77 -4.01 7.34 -13.11
N GLN A 78 -4.83 8.39 -13.04
CA GLN A 78 -5.27 9.13 -14.23
C GLN A 78 -4.10 9.83 -14.93
N SER A 79 -3.16 10.38 -14.18
CA SER A 79 -1.91 10.96 -14.68
C SER A 79 -0.87 11.11 -13.55
N ALA A 80 0.34 11.57 -13.90
CA ALA A 80 1.36 11.89 -12.90
C ALA A 80 0.92 12.99 -11.90
N SER A 81 0.08 13.94 -12.34
CA SER A 81 -0.43 15.03 -11.50
C SER A 81 -1.77 14.70 -10.83
N ASN A 82 -2.59 13.84 -11.43
CA ASN A 82 -3.82 13.34 -10.85
C ASN A 82 -3.74 11.85 -10.59
N LYS A 83 -3.48 11.51 -9.32
CA LYS A 83 -3.19 10.14 -8.90
C LYS A 83 -4.43 9.35 -8.49
N THR A 84 -5.63 9.92 -8.56
CA THR A 84 -6.85 9.17 -8.25
C THR A 84 -7.11 8.08 -9.29
N THR A 85 -7.96 7.13 -8.93
CA THR A 85 -8.28 5.95 -9.74
C THR A 85 -8.83 6.37 -11.12
N ALA A 86 -8.33 5.73 -12.17
CA ALA A 86 -8.72 5.95 -13.55
C ALA A 86 -9.71 4.89 -14.07
N CYS A 87 -9.84 3.78 -13.35
CA CYS A 87 -10.64 2.61 -13.73
C CYS A 87 -10.23 2.04 -15.07
N THR A 88 -8.94 2.12 -15.39
CA THR A 88 -8.41 1.71 -16.68
C THR A 88 -7.80 0.32 -16.56
N PRO A 89 -8.27 -0.66 -17.35
CA PRO A 89 -7.58 -1.93 -17.47
C PRO A 89 -6.11 -1.73 -17.85
N LEU A 90 -5.23 -2.53 -17.27
CA LEU A 90 -3.83 -2.55 -17.67
C LEU A 90 -3.69 -3.35 -18.97
N LEU A 91 -2.98 -2.79 -19.94
CA LEU A 91 -2.75 -3.44 -21.24
C LEU A 91 -1.56 -4.40 -21.25
N THR A 92 -0.62 -4.22 -20.33
CA THR A 92 0.65 -4.93 -20.33
C THR A 92 0.96 -5.51 -18.96
N THR A 93 1.36 -6.79 -18.93
CA THR A 93 1.90 -7.49 -17.75
C THR A 93 3.44 -7.54 -17.76
N GLY A 94 4.08 -6.80 -18.66
CA GLY A 94 5.53 -6.74 -18.85
C GLY A 94 6.26 -5.77 -17.90
N ALA A 95 7.50 -5.38 -18.26
CA ALA A 95 8.37 -4.52 -17.44
C ALA A 95 7.82 -3.10 -17.20
N THR A 96 6.92 -2.63 -18.07
CA THR A 96 6.24 -1.34 -17.92
C THR A 96 4.75 -1.59 -17.99
N LEU A 97 4.07 -1.38 -16.86
CA LEU A 97 2.61 -1.46 -16.79
C LEU A 97 2.06 -0.17 -17.37
N THR A 98 1.25 -0.24 -18.41
CA THR A 98 0.65 0.95 -19.03
C THR A 98 -0.85 0.78 -19.26
N THR A 99 -1.58 1.88 -19.20
CA THR A 99 -2.98 1.97 -19.64
C THR A 99 -3.08 2.28 -21.12
N ASP A 100 -4.27 2.16 -21.70
CA ASP A 100 -4.60 2.53 -23.10
C ASP A 100 -4.25 3.98 -23.45
N ASN A 101 -4.16 4.85 -22.44
CA ASN A 101 -3.80 6.26 -22.59
C ASN A 101 -2.30 6.52 -22.36
N ASN A 102 -1.47 5.47 -22.49
CA ASN A 102 -0.02 5.48 -22.27
C ASN A 102 0.41 5.98 -20.87
N GLN A 103 -0.46 5.87 -19.86
CA GLN A 103 -0.08 6.21 -18.49
C GLN A 103 0.69 5.06 -17.85
N VAL A 104 1.88 5.35 -17.34
CA VAL A 104 2.70 4.38 -16.61
C VAL A 104 2.09 4.12 -15.25
N GLN A 105 1.92 2.84 -14.94
CA GLN A 105 1.46 2.33 -13.65
C GLN A 105 2.59 1.54 -12.97
N TYR A 106 2.50 1.40 -11.66
CA TYR A 106 3.56 0.84 -10.83
C TYR A 106 2.98 -0.29 -10.00
N ARG A 107 3.69 -1.43 -9.95
CA ARG A 107 3.40 -2.47 -8.96
C ARG A 107 3.93 -2.00 -7.62
N ILE A 108 3.02 -1.77 -6.68
CA ILE A 108 3.32 -1.18 -5.37
C ILE A 108 3.09 -2.15 -4.23
N GLY A 109 2.50 -3.32 -4.49
CA GLY A 109 2.15 -4.23 -3.42
C GLY A 109 1.61 -5.56 -3.88
N THR A 110 1.17 -6.35 -2.90
CA THR A 110 0.54 -7.65 -3.09
C THR A 110 -0.43 -7.92 -1.95
N LEU A 111 -1.49 -8.68 -2.26
CA LEU A 111 -2.28 -9.37 -1.27
C LEU A 111 -1.43 -10.46 -0.60
N GLY A 112 -1.82 -10.83 0.62
CA GLY A 112 -1.37 -12.04 1.31
C GLY A 112 -2.57 -12.92 1.66
N ALA A 113 -2.51 -13.59 2.81
CA ALA A 113 -3.54 -14.52 3.26
C ALA A 113 -4.96 -13.94 3.29
N THR A 114 -5.92 -14.78 2.91
CA THR A 114 -7.35 -14.62 3.17
C THR A 114 -7.70 -14.96 4.61
N ASP A 115 -8.51 -14.12 5.22
CA ASP A 115 -9.22 -14.35 6.47
C ASP A 115 -10.67 -14.68 6.11
N THR A 116 -10.97 -15.97 5.95
CA THR A 116 -12.27 -16.46 5.50
C THR A 116 -13.38 -16.22 6.52
N SER A 117 -13.04 -16.15 7.81
CA SER A 117 -13.97 -15.84 8.90
C SER A 117 -14.43 -14.39 8.84
N ASN A 118 -13.50 -13.44 8.64
CA ASN A 118 -13.82 -12.02 8.58
C ASN A 118 -14.07 -11.50 7.15
N LYS A 119 -14.04 -12.38 6.14
CA LYS A 119 -14.18 -12.03 4.73
C LYS A 119 -13.23 -10.91 4.32
N ALA A 120 -11.95 -11.08 4.66
CA ALA A 120 -10.92 -10.08 4.45
C ALA A 120 -9.67 -10.67 3.80
N VAL A 121 -8.83 -9.81 3.22
CA VAL A 121 -7.52 -10.17 2.66
C VAL A 121 -6.45 -9.29 3.27
N THR A 122 -5.34 -9.88 3.69
CA THR A 122 -4.17 -9.08 4.11
C THR A 122 -3.53 -8.45 2.89
N PHE A 123 -2.89 -7.30 3.05
CA PHE A 123 -2.17 -6.64 1.96
C PHE A 123 -0.92 -5.94 2.45
N ARG A 124 0.02 -5.73 1.53
CA ARG A 124 1.30 -5.06 1.77
C ARG A 124 1.57 -4.09 0.64
N ILE A 125 1.96 -2.87 0.98
CA ILE A 125 2.31 -1.82 0.02
C ILE A 125 3.62 -1.16 0.42
N LEU A 126 4.46 -0.89 -0.58
CA LEU A 126 5.67 -0.09 -0.50
C LEU A 126 5.66 0.90 -1.67
N LEU A 127 5.67 2.19 -1.36
CA LEU A 127 5.79 3.26 -2.34
C LEU A 127 7.26 3.68 -2.40
N ALA A 128 7.91 3.50 -3.56
CA ALA A 128 9.32 3.81 -3.74
C ALA A 128 9.56 4.38 -5.14
N ASN A 129 9.00 5.57 -5.37
CA ASN A 129 9.15 6.31 -6.62
C ASN A 129 8.82 7.79 -6.38
N PRO A 130 9.65 8.73 -6.86
CA PRO A 130 9.40 10.16 -6.69
C PRO A 130 8.04 10.64 -7.23
N ILE A 131 7.43 9.90 -8.17
CA ILE A 131 6.09 10.21 -8.65
C ILE A 131 5.07 10.27 -7.52
N PHE A 132 5.29 9.56 -6.40
CA PHE A 132 4.40 9.51 -5.25
C PHE A 132 4.46 10.74 -4.34
N ASP A 133 5.35 11.70 -4.62
CA ASP A 133 5.46 12.98 -3.92
C ASP A 133 5.50 12.83 -2.38
N LYS A 134 4.48 13.37 -1.67
CA LYS A 134 4.41 13.38 -0.20
C LYS A 134 4.41 11.97 0.42
N ILE A 135 3.93 10.97 -0.32
CA ILE A 135 3.84 9.58 0.15
C ILE A 135 4.93 8.67 -0.44
N ASP A 136 5.94 9.24 -1.12
CA ASP A 136 7.13 8.48 -1.53
C ASP A 136 7.91 7.98 -0.30
N GLY A 137 8.09 6.66 -0.20
CA GLY A 137 8.62 5.96 0.97
C GLY A 137 7.56 5.41 1.93
N ALA A 138 6.26 5.59 1.66
CA ALA A 138 5.19 5.08 2.51
C ALA A 138 5.07 3.55 2.45
N VAL A 139 4.84 2.94 3.61
CA VAL A 139 4.70 1.49 3.79
C VAL A 139 3.47 1.16 4.62
N ILE A 140 2.74 0.14 4.17
CA ILE A 140 1.51 -0.36 4.81
C ILE A 140 1.61 -1.88 4.95
N GLY A 141 1.16 -2.43 6.08
CA GLY A 141 0.93 -3.86 6.24
C GLY A 141 2.18 -4.74 6.33
N ALA A 142 3.38 -4.15 6.42
CA ALA A 142 4.65 -4.88 6.41
C ALA A 142 4.90 -5.71 7.69
N ASN A 143 4.09 -5.55 8.75
CA ASN A 143 4.20 -6.26 10.03
C ASN A 143 5.64 -6.27 10.58
N THR A 144 6.27 -5.09 10.58
CA THR A 144 7.70 -4.94 10.89
C THR A 144 7.95 -3.71 11.75
N ASN A 145 9.04 -3.73 12.48
CA ASN A 145 9.56 -2.60 13.23
C ASN A 145 10.66 -1.95 12.41
N ILE A 146 10.44 -0.71 11.99
CA ILE A 146 11.50 0.09 11.35
C ILE A 146 12.26 0.80 12.44
N VAL A 147 13.55 0.50 12.57
CA VAL A 147 14.46 1.22 13.46
C VAL A 147 14.97 2.45 12.72
N SER A 148 14.45 3.61 13.10
CA SER A 148 14.79 4.88 12.45
C SER A 148 16.04 5.53 13.05
N ASP A 149 16.27 5.37 14.36
CA ASP A 149 17.45 5.89 15.03
C ASP A 149 17.89 4.98 16.17
N VAL A 150 19.18 5.07 16.52
CA VAL A 150 19.76 4.44 17.71
C VAL A 150 20.62 5.50 18.40
N ASN A 151 20.26 5.86 19.63
CA ASN A 151 21.02 6.86 20.38
C ASN A 151 22.38 6.29 20.87
N SER A 152 23.22 7.14 21.43
CA SER A 152 24.56 6.77 21.97
C SER A 152 24.52 5.72 23.09
N GLU A 153 23.35 5.47 23.68
CA GLU A 153 23.11 4.49 24.75
C GLU A 153 22.53 3.17 24.21
N GLY A 154 22.37 3.04 22.88
CA GLY A 154 21.78 1.87 22.24
C GLY A 154 20.25 1.82 22.24
N LYS A 155 19.57 2.88 22.69
CA LYS A 155 18.11 2.99 22.65
C LYS A 155 17.64 3.24 21.23
N GLN A 156 16.75 2.39 20.74
CA GLN A 156 16.21 2.43 19.39
C GLN A 156 14.91 3.24 19.34
N THR A 157 14.78 4.11 18.35
CA THR A 157 13.51 4.75 17.98
C THR A 157 12.91 3.96 16.83
N SER A 158 11.85 3.20 17.12
CA SER A 158 11.22 2.32 16.14
C SER A 158 9.78 2.68 15.84
N THR A 159 9.40 2.61 14.57
CA THR A 159 8.01 2.69 14.14
C THR A 159 7.50 1.31 13.76
N VAL A 160 6.41 0.88 14.42
CA VAL A 160 5.75 -0.39 14.12
C VAL A 160 4.81 -0.20 12.94
N ILE A 161 5.08 -0.88 11.83
CA ILE A 161 4.11 -1.06 10.77
C ILE A 161 3.31 -2.31 11.12
N GLY A 162 2.09 -2.13 11.61
CA GLY A 162 1.19 -3.24 11.87
C GLY A 162 0.79 -3.99 10.60
N GLY A 163 0.14 -5.13 10.77
CA GLY A 163 -0.56 -5.79 9.68
C GLY A 163 -1.79 -5.00 9.22
N ALA A 164 -2.16 -5.18 7.96
CA ALA A 164 -3.30 -4.52 7.36
C ALA A 164 -4.14 -5.51 6.56
N ARG A 165 -5.47 -5.37 6.64
CA ARG A 165 -6.43 -6.14 5.84
C ARG A 165 -7.46 -5.25 5.17
N VAL A 166 -7.90 -5.66 3.98
CA VAL A 166 -9.06 -5.12 3.28
C VAL A 166 -10.26 -6.00 3.62
N ASN A 167 -11.30 -5.39 4.20
CA ASN A 167 -12.55 -6.07 4.53
C ASN A 167 -13.48 -6.04 3.32
N LEU A 168 -13.85 -7.23 2.82
CA LEU A 168 -14.56 -7.42 1.56
C LEU A 168 -15.99 -7.98 1.75
N GLY A 169 -16.44 -8.17 2.98
CA GLY A 169 -17.71 -8.83 3.29
C GLY A 169 -18.93 -8.25 2.56
N ASN A 170 -19.07 -6.93 2.50
CA ASN A 170 -20.20 -6.30 1.79
C ASN A 170 -20.08 -6.50 0.28
N LEU A 171 -18.86 -6.38 -0.27
CA LEU A 171 -18.62 -6.56 -1.69
C LEU A 171 -18.86 -8.00 -2.14
N LEU A 172 -18.48 -8.97 -1.33
CA LEU A 172 -18.77 -10.39 -1.56
C LEU A 172 -20.28 -10.70 -1.48
N SER A 173 -21.04 -9.90 -0.74
CA SER A 173 -22.48 -10.05 -0.59
C SER A 173 -23.27 -9.36 -1.70
N ALA A 174 -22.74 -8.28 -2.29
CA ALA A 174 -23.38 -7.50 -3.35
C ALA A 174 -23.66 -8.30 -4.63
N ASN A 175 -24.74 -7.96 -5.35
CA ASN A 175 -25.11 -8.62 -6.60
C ASN A 175 -24.25 -8.13 -7.77
N VAL A 176 -24.28 -8.88 -8.87
CA VAL A 176 -23.67 -8.44 -10.14
C VAL A 176 -24.21 -7.06 -10.52
N ASN A 177 -23.34 -6.17 -10.98
CA ASN A 177 -23.62 -4.77 -11.31
C ASN A 177 -23.93 -3.86 -10.11
N GLU A 178 -23.81 -4.33 -8.87
CA GLU A 178 -23.85 -3.50 -7.67
C GLU A 178 -22.43 -3.13 -7.22
N SER A 179 -22.32 -1.98 -6.56
CA SER A 179 -21.13 -1.59 -5.79
C SER A 179 -21.45 -1.68 -4.30
N ALA A 180 -20.43 -1.88 -3.48
CA ALA A 180 -20.57 -1.92 -2.04
C ALA A 180 -19.30 -1.40 -1.36
N TYR A 181 -19.44 -0.93 -0.12
CA TYR A 181 -18.32 -0.39 0.61
C TYR A 181 -17.32 -1.49 1.01
N ILE A 182 -16.05 -1.11 0.99
CA ILE A 182 -14.92 -1.87 1.55
C ILE A 182 -14.24 -0.99 2.60
N SER A 183 -13.47 -1.59 3.50
CA SER A 183 -12.75 -0.84 4.53
C SER A 183 -11.40 -1.46 4.82
N LEU A 184 -10.52 -0.70 5.48
CA LEU A 184 -9.25 -1.20 6.00
C LEU A 184 -9.35 -1.39 7.51
N SER A 185 -8.72 -2.45 8.02
CA SER A 185 -8.46 -2.59 9.46
C SER A 185 -7.13 -3.30 9.72
N ASP A 186 -6.59 -3.12 10.92
CA ASP A 186 -5.53 -3.98 11.42
C ASP A 186 -6.11 -5.28 12.04
N PHE A 187 -5.23 -6.13 12.57
CA PHE A 187 -5.64 -7.39 13.20
C PHE A 187 -6.36 -7.23 14.55
N SER A 188 -6.30 -6.04 15.17
CA SER A 188 -7.08 -5.69 16.35
C SER A 188 -8.46 -5.10 16.03
N GLY A 189 -8.71 -4.80 14.74
CA GLY A 189 -9.94 -4.14 14.28
C GLY A 189 -9.85 -2.61 14.26
N ALA A 190 -8.70 -2.02 14.57
CA ALA A 190 -8.46 -0.59 14.49
C ALA A 190 -8.13 -0.13 13.06
N GLY A 191 -8.05 1.19 12.86
CA GLY A 191 -7.65 1.78 11.58
C GLY A 191 -6.23 1.41 11.16
N VAL A 192 -6.00 1.28 9.85
CA VAL A 192 -4.68 0.94 9.32
C VAL A 192 -3.77 2.15 9.34
N LYS A 193 -2.57 1.96 9.89
CA LYS A 193 -1.51 2.98 9.92
C LYS A 193 -0.53 2.78 8.79
N TRP A 194 0.07 3.87 8.36
CA TRP A 194 1.20 3.88 7.43
C TRP A 194 2.34 4.70 8.01
N THR A 195 3.56 4.38 7.59
CA THR A 195 4.75 5.18 7.91
C THR A 195 5.59 5.39 6.66
N ASN A 196 6.30 6.50 6.60
CA ASN A 196 7.19 6.84 5.52
C ASN A 196 8.64 6.67 5.97
N ILE A 197 9.27 5.61 5.48
CA ILE A 197 10.64 5.24 5.81
C ILE A 197 11.61 6.32 5.33
N TYR A 198 11.42 6.80 4.10
CA TYR A 198 12.27 7.82 3.50
C TYR A 198 12.25 9.11 4.33
N LYS A 199 11.05 9.60 4.68
CA LYS A 199 10.89 10.80 5.51
C LYS A 199 11.41 10.60 6.93
N ALA A 200 11.28 9.40 7.50
CA ALA A 200 11.85 9.10 8.82
C ALA A 200 13.38 9.24 8.83
N TYR A 201 14.09 8.65 7.86
CA TYR A 201 15.54 8.81 7.76
C TYR A 201 15.96 10.25 7.42
N LEU A 202 15.20 10.92 6.55
CA LEU A 202 15.45 12.31 6.18
C LEU A 202 15.31 13.26 7.39
N SER A 203 14.31 13.05 8.24
CA SER A 203 14.14 13.80 9.50
C SER A 203 15.36 13.64 10.40
N ASN A 204 15.80 12.39 10.61
CA ASN A 204 16.95 12.10 11.47
C ASN A 204 18.26 12.71 10.93
N TYR A 205 18.43 12.75 9.60
CA TYR A 205 19.54 13.45 8.97
C TYR A 205 19.51 14.95 9.28
N TYR A 206 18.36 15.62 9.13
CA TYR A 206 18.26 17.05 9.40
C TYR A 206 18.47 17.38 10.88
N GLU A 207 17.89 16.59 11.79
CA GLU A 207 18.08 16.74 13.23
C GLU A 207 19.57 16.63 13.61
N LYS A 208 20.27 15.59 13.13
CA LYS A 208 21.70 15.39 13.42
C LYS A 208 22.60 16.49 12.85
N ASN A 209 22.21 17.11 11.73
CA ASN A 209 22.98 18.19 11.09
C ASN A 209 22.51 19.59 11.50
N SER A 210 21.61 19.72 12.48
CA SER A 210 21.04 21.00 12.93
C SER A 210 20.43 21.84 11.80
N ILE A 211 19.83 21.17 10.80
CA ILE A 211 19.16 21.81 9.68
C ILE A 211 17.68 21.99 10.05
N ALA A 212 17.19 23.23 10.07
CA ALA A 212 15.78 23.50 10.32
C ALA A 212 14.93 22.91 9.18
N ASN A 213 14.06 21.93 9.48
CA ASN A 213 13.14 21.40 8.47
C ASN A 213 11.81 20.92 9.04
N GLN A 214 10.77 21.74 8.89
CA GLN A 214 9.39 21.37 9.20
C GLN A 214 8.78 20.41 8.16
N ALA A 215 9.13 20.56 6.88
CA ALA A 215 8.60 19.75 5.78
C ALA A 215 9.11 18.29 5.76
N ALA A 216 10.15 17.96 6.54
CA ALA A 216 10.62 16.59 6.74
C ALA A 216 9.79 15.82 7.78
N ALA A 217 9.12 16.52 8.70
CA ALA A 217 8.24 15.93 9.70
C ALA A 217 6.83 15.63 9.13
N ASP A 218 6.38 16.45 8.17
CA ASP A 218 5.11 16.27 7.49
C ASP A 218 5.09 14.95 6.70
N PHE A 219 3.95 14.25 6.73
CA PHE A 219 3.76 12.96 6.05
C PHE A 219 4.76 11.86 6.45
N ARG A 220 5.30 11.89 7.67
CA ARG A 220 6.10 10.77 8.22
C ARG A 220 5.27 9.55 8.62
N GLU A 221 4.05 9.78 9.08
CA GLU A 221 3.14 8.73 9.54
C GLU A 221 1.70 9.23 9.52
N GLY A 222 0.76 8.28 9.58
CA GLY A 222 -0.64 8.59 9.67
C GLY A 222 -1.53 7.38 9.51
N GLU A 223 -2.77 7.64 9.11
CA GLU A 223 -3.79 6.62 8.86
C GLU A 223 -4.11 6.56 7.37
N VAL A 224 -4.45 5.36 6.90
CA VAL A 224 -4.88 5.12 5.53
C VAL A 224 -6.26 4.48 5.54
N SER A 225 -7.15 5.02 4.72
CA SER A 225 -8.45 4.41 4.40
C SER A 225 -8.49 3.99 2.93
N ILE A 226 -9.52 3.21 2.59
CA ILE A 226 -9.77 2.78 1.22
C ILE A 226 -11.20 3.15 0.84
N GLU A 227 -11.39 3.60 -0.38
CA GLU A 227 -12.69 3.92 -0.96
C GLU A 227 -12.80 3.20 -2.29
N ILE A 228 -13.90 2.46 -2.50
CA ILE A 228 -14.12 1.77 -3.77
C ILE A 228 -14.30 2.81 -4.89
N ALA A 229 -13.78 2.54 -6.07
CA ALA A 229 -13.91 3.44 -7.20
C ALA A 229 -15.38 3.52 -7.65
N ASP A 230 -15.88 4.71 -8.02
CA ASP A 230 -17.27 4.91 -8.48
C ASP A 230 -17.63 4.08 -9.71
N CYS A 231 -16.63 3.82 -10.55
CA CYS A 231 -16.75 2.99 -11.75
C CYS A 231 -16.90 1.49 -11.44
N TYR A 232 -16.54 1.06 -10.23
CA TYR A 232 -16.38 -0.35 -9.92
C TYR A 232 -17.70 -0.97 -9.50
N LYS A 233 -17.96 -2.18 -10.03
CA LYS A 233 -19.13 -3.00 -9.74
C LYS A 233 -18.72 -4.46 -9.72
N VAL A 234 -19.46 -5.27 -8.97
CA VAL A 234 -19.31 -6.74 -8.97
C VAL A 234 -19.57 -7.28 -10.37
N LEU A 235 -18.70 -8.20 -10.80
CA LEU A 235 -18.64 -8.71 -12.17
C LEU A 235 -19.22 -10.13 -12.25
N ALA A 236 -19.63 -10.55 -13.44
CA ALA A 236 -20.11 -11.90 -13.74
C ALA A 236 -19.19 -12.63 -14.72
N LYS A 237 -18.99 -13.93 -14.50
CA LYS A 237 -18.22 -14.81 -15.39
C LYS A 237 -19.10 -15.49 -16.42
#